data_AF-A0A1V6KFD2-F1
#
_entry.id   AF-A0A1V6KFD2-F1
#
_cell.length_a   1.000
_cell.length_b   1.000
_cell.length_c   1.000
_cell.angle_alpha   90.00
_cell.angle_beta   90.00
_cell.angle_gamma   90.00
#
_symmetry.space_group_name_H-M   'P 1'
#
loop_
_entity.id
_entity.type
_entity.pdbx_description
1 polymer ?
#
loop_
_entity_poly.entity_id
_entity_poly.type
_entity_poly.pdbx_seq_one_letter_code
_entity_poly.pdbx_strand_id
1 'polypeptide(L)'
;MIDDRTFQNLIRESREVALAMLREFASRLKNSNAALEEFTHRRTQMLILLQILDQPKATVDEHIEQISRLTRKEPSQIRNIFQELSGQGIVRLRDNRPDIDRDKMWSMFDSGI
;
A
#
# COMPACT_ATOMS: atom_id res chain seq x y z
N MET A 1 34.73 4.91 6.34
CA MET A 1 33.79 4.75 7.47
C MET A 1 34.18 5.81 8.48
N ILE A 2 33.30 6.76 8.81
CA ILE A 2 33.58 7.78 9.84
C ILE A 2 33.29 7.11 11.18
N ASP A 3 34.20 7.22 12.15
CA ASP A 3 33.97 6.64 13.48
C ASP A 3 32.98 7.50 14.30
N ASP A 4 32.31 6.87 15.27
CA ASP A 4 31.27 7.51 16.09
C ASP A 4 31.76 8.74 16.87
N ARG A 5 33.03 8.78 17.31
CA ARG A 5 33.63 9.96 17.98
C ARG A 5 33.90 11.10 17.01
N THR A 6 34.41 10.79 15.81
CA THR A 6 34.64 11.80 14.76
C THR A 6 33.30 12.42 14.32
N PHE A 7 32.25 11.61 14.22
CA PHE A 7 30.90 12.06 13.90
C PHE A 7 30.26 12.88 15.04
N GLN A 8 30.42 12.47 16.30
CA GLN A 8 29.96 13.25 17.46
C GLN A 8 30.65 14.61 17.58
N ASN A 9 31.95 14.70 17.30
CA ASN A 9 32.67 15.97 17.32
C ASN A 9 32.21 16.92 16.21
N LEU A 10 31.99 16.42 14.99
CA LEU A 10 31.45 17.18 13.85
C LEU A 10 30.04 17.74 14.11
N ILE A 11 29.17 16.95 14.74
CA ILE A 11 27.82 17.37 15.12
C ILE A 11 27.86 18.41 16.25
N ARG A 12 28.81 18.29 17.18
CA ARG A 12 28.97 19.23 18.29
C ARG A 12 29.54 20.57 17.84
N GLU A 13 30.44 20.57 16.87
CA GLU A 13 31.12 21.77 16.38
C GLU A 13 30.37 22.50 15.26
N SER A 14 29.52 21.80 14.48
CA SER A 14 28.74 22.41 13.40
C SER A 14 27.25 22.11 13.51
N ARG A 15 26.50 23.11 13.97
CA ARG A 15 25.03 23.11 14.01
C ARG A 15 24.40 22.83 12.64
N GLU A 16 25.04 23.25 11.56
CA GLU A 16 24.56 23.03 10.19
C GLU A 16 24.65 21.55 9.79
N VAL A 17 25.74 20.87 10.16
CA VAL A 17 25.91 19.43 9.93
C VAL A 17 24.86 18.63 10.71
N ALA A 18 24.60 19.00 11.97
CA ALA A 18 23.56 18.37 12.79
C ALA A 18 22.15 18.53 12.16
N LEU A 19 21.82 19.71 11.65
CA LEU A 19 20.53 19.98 10.99
C LEU A 19 20.39 19.26 9.65
N ALA A 20 21.46 19.18 8.84
CA ALA A 20 21.47 18.43 7.59
C ALA A 20 21.21 16.94 7.82
N MET A 21 21.84 16.36 8.84
CA MET A 21 21.65 14.96 9.25
C MET A 21 20.21 14.68 9.70
N LEU A 22 19.61 15.55 10.51
CA LEU A 22 18.20 15.40 10.94
C LEU A 22 17.23 15.42 9.76
N ARG A 23 17.46 16.30 8.78
CA ARG A 23 16.65 16.35 7.54
C ARG A 23 16.79 15.07 6.73
N GLU A 24 18.01 14.56 6.60
CA GLU A 24 18.26 13.31 5.88
C GLU A 24 17.59 12.11 6.57
N PHE A 25 17.66 12.00 7.90
CA PHE A 25 16.95 10.96 8.64
C PHE A 25 15.43 11.08 8.51
N ALA A 26 14.87 12.28 8.65
CA ALA A 26 13.45 12.51 8.47
C ALA A 26 12.99 12.15 7.05
N SER A 27 13.80 12.46 6.03
CA SER A 27 13.57 12.09 4.64
C SER A 27 13.54 10.58 4.45
N ARG A 28 14.54 9.86 4.98
CA ARG A 28 14.59 8.39 4.91
C ARG A 28 13.42 7.73 5.63
N LEU A 29 13.05 8.22 6.81
CA LEU A 29 11.88 7.73 7.55
C LEU A 29 10.59 7.94 6.75
N LYS A 30 10.40 9.14 6.19
CA LYS A 30 9.25 9.44 5.33
C LYS A 30 9.20 8.51 4.12
N ASN A 31 10.33 8.29 3.45
CA ASN A 31 10.42 7.42 2.28
C ASN A 31 10.15 5.95 2.66
N SER A 32 10.67 5.49 3.80
CA SER A 32 10.41 4.14 4.31
C SER A 32 8.93 3.94 4.66
N ASN A 33 8.29 4.92 5.28
CA ASN A 33 6.86 4.88 5.58
C ASN A 33 6.03 4.86 4.29
N ALA A 34 6.37 5.71 3.30
CA ALA A 34 5.68 5.74 2.02
C ALA A 34 5.78 4.38 1.29
N ALA A 35 6.97 3.76 1.28
CA ALA A 35 7.15 2.44 0.69
C ALA A 35 6.35 1.36 1.43
N LEU A 36 6.27 1.43 2.76
CA LEU A 36 5.47 0.50 3.57
C LEU A 36 3.96 0.70 3.33
N GLU A 37 3.50 1.94 3.19
CA GLU A 37 2.12 2.28 2.87
C GLU A 37 1.74 1.77 1.48
N GLU A 38 2.60 1.98 0.48
CA GLU A 38 2.41 1.44 -0.88
C GLU A 38 2.33 -0.09 -0.87
N PHE A 39 3.28 -0.76 -0.19
CA PHE A 39 3.25 -2.21 -0.06
C PHE A 39 1.97 -2.71 0.62
N THR A 40 1.56 -2.05 1.71
CA THR A 40 0.33 -2.38 2.43
C THR A 40 -0.90 -2.19 1.55
N HIS A 41 -0.90 -1.16 0.72
CA HIS A 41 -1.96 -0.88 -0.22
C HIS A 41 -2.04 -1.96 -1.31
N ARG A 42 -0.92 -2.28 -1.98
CA ARG A 42 -0.82 -3.36 -2.98
C ARG A 42 -1.21 -4.72 -2.42
N ARG A 43 -0.77 -5.04 -1.20
CA ARG A 43 -1.18 -6.27 -0.49
C ARG A 43 -2.69 -6.32 -0.29
N THR A 44 -3.33 -5.19 0.03
CA THR A 44 -4.78 -5.12 0.24
C THR A 44 -5.53 -5.32 -1.08
N GLN A 45 -5.06 -4.72 -2.18
CA GLN A 45 -5.58 -4.97 -3.53
C GLN A 45 -5.52 -6.46 -3.89
N MET A 46 -4.38 -7.12 -3.64
CA MET A 46 -4.24 -8.55 -3.87
C MET A 46 -5.25 -9.38 -3.05
N LEU A 47 -5.43 -9.07 -1.76
CA LEU A 47 -6.41 -9.77 -0.92
C LEU A 47 -7.85 -9.63 -1.44
N ILE A 48 -8.22 -8.46 -1.96
CA ILE A 48 -9.53 -8.23 -2.60
C ILE A 48 -9.70 -9.15 -3.80
N LEU A 49 -8.71 -9.18 -4.71
CA LEU A 49 -8.77 -10.01 -5.92
C LEU A 49 -8.87 -11.49 -5.56
N LEU A 50 -8.06 -11.97 -4.60
CA LEU A 50 -8.11 -13.37 -4.13
C LEU A 50 -9.46 -13.73 -3.53
N GLN A 51 -10.06 -12.84 -2.73
CA GLN A 51 -11.37 -13.06 -2.13
C GLN A 51 -12.49 -13.15 -3.18
N ILE A 52 -12.47 -12.29 -4.20
CA ILE A 52 -13.43 -12.35 -5.30
C ILE A 52 -13.28 -13.66 -6.09
N LEU A 53 -12.04 -14.12 -6.32
CA LEU A 53 -11.79 -15.39 -7.00
C LEU A 53 -12.24 -16.61 -6.18
N ASP A 54 -12.06 -16.57 -4.86
CA ASP A 54 -12.44 -17.64 -3.93
C ASP A 54 -13.96 -17.70 -3.72
N GLN A 55 -14.61 -16.54 -3.62
CA GLN A 55 -16.05 -16.40 -3.35
C GLN A 55 -16.75 -15.55 -4.43
N PRO A 56 -16.79 -15.98 -5.71
CA PRO A 56 -17.28 -15.16 -6.84
C PRO A 56 -18.78 -14.85 -6.80
N LYS A 57 -19.52 -15.47 -5.88
CA LYS A 57 -20.96 -15.24 -5.69
C LYS A 57 -21.27 -14.24 -4.59
N ALA A 58 -20.29 -13.89 -3.76
CA ALA A 58 -20.47 -12.91 -2.71
C ALA A 58 -20.63 -11.51 -3.30
N THR A 59 -21.34 -10.67 -2.57
CA THR A 59 -21.54 -9.26 -2.87
C THR A 59 -20.31 -8.46 -2.47
N VAL A 60 -20.20 -7.24 -3.00
CA VAL A 60 -19.10 -6.33 -2.63
C VAL A 60 -19.09 -6.05 -1.13
N ASP A 61 -20.24 -5.85 -0.50
CA ASP A 61 -20.31 -5.54 0.93
C ASP A 61 -19.87 -6.73 1.80
N GLU A 62 -20.20 -7.97 1.41
CA GLU A 62 -19.70 -9.18 2.10
C GLU A 62 -18.16 -9.27 2.01
N HIS A 63 -17.58 -9.00 0.83
CA HIS A 63 -16.13 -8.95 0.68
C HIS A 63 -15.49 -7.82 1.50
N ILE A 64 -16.10 -6.62 1.50
CA ILE A 64 -15.62 -5.48 2.31
C ILE A 64 -15.56 -5.88 3.78
N GLU A 65 -16.63 -6.49 4.31
CA GLU A 65 -16.70 -6.89 5.71
C GLU A 65 -15.62 -7.93 6.06
N GLN A 66 -15.48 -8.99 5.25
CA GLN A 66 -14.48 -10.03 5.47
C GLN A 66 -13.06 -9.45 5.44
N ILE A 67 -12.75 -8.61 4.46
CA ILE A 67 -11.42 -8.03 4.29
C ILE A 67 -11.12 -7.01 5.38
N SER A 68 -12.10 -6.22 5.81
CA SER A 68 -11.96 -5.33 6.98
C SER A 68 -11.58 -6.11 8.23
N ARG A 69 -12.25 -7.23 8.50
CA ARG A 69 -11.91 -8.11 9.65
C ARG A 69 -10.50 -8.68 9.55
N LEU A 70 -10.09 -9.14 8.36
CA LEU A 70 -8.77 -9.72 8.11
C LEU A 70 -7.63 -8.69 8.22
N THR A 71 -7.84 -7.48 7.71
CA THR A 71 -6.81 -6.44 7.63
C THR A 71 -6.85 -5.43 8.78
N ARG A 72 -7.91 -5.47 9.61
CA ARG A 72 -8.23 -4.47 10.64
C ARG A 72 -8.32 -3.04 10.08
N LYS A 73 -8.70 -2.91 8.81
CA LYS A 73 -8.97 -1.62 8.15
C LYS A 73 -10.45 -1.28 8.25
N GLU A 74 -10.76 0.00 8.19
CA GLU A 74 -12.15 0.46 8.16
C GLU A 74 -12.84 0.02 6.86
N PRO A 75 -14.14 -0.35 6.89
CA PRO A 75 -14.88 -0.74 5.69
C PRO A 75 -14.82 0.30 4.56
N SER A 76 -14.80 1.59 4.92
CA SER A 76 -14.64 2.70 3.97
C SER A 76 -13.30 2.67 3.24
N GLN A 77 -12.21 2.28 3.92
CA GLN A 77 -10.90 2.16 3.29
C GLN A 77 -10.88 1.01 2.28
N ILE A 78 -11.50 -0.12 2.61
CA ILE A 78 -11.61 -1.26 1.69
C ILE A 78 -12.50 -0.90 0.49
N ARG A 79 -13.60 -0.19 0.73
CA ARG A 79 -14.49 0.31 -0.33
C ARG A 79 -13.76 1.24 -1.31
N ASN A 80 -12.90 2.13 -0.82
CA ASN A 80 -12.10 3.00 -1.69
C ASN A 80 -11.18 2.18 -2.61
N ILE A 81 -10.53 1.13 -2.09
CA ILE A 81 -9.66 0.27 -2.88
C ILE A 81 -10.48 -0.51 -3.93
N PHE A 82 -11.69 -0.97 -3.59
CA PHE A 82 -12.62 -1.55 -4.56
C PHE A 82 -12.97 -0.57 -5.69
N GLN A 83 -13.22 0.70 -5.35
CA GLN A 83 -13.52 1.75 -6.33
C GLN A 83 -12.30 2.04 -7.22
N GLU A 84 -11.09 2.03 -6.68
CA GLU A 84 -9.86 2.18 -7.47
C GLU A 84 -9.68 1.04 -8.47
N LEU A 85 -9.81 -0.21 -8.03
CA LEU A 85 -9.76 -1.40 -8.89
C LEU A 85 -10.86 -1.37 -9.96
N SER A 86 -12.03 -0.83 -9.62
CA SER A 86 -13.13 -0.63 -10.57
C SER A 86 -12.84 0.50 -11.56
N GLY A 87 -12.25 1.60 -11.11
CA GLY A 87 -11.81 2.72 -11.96
C GLY A 87 -10.71 2.33 -12.95
N GLN A 88 -9.86 1.38 -12.58
CA GLN A 88 -8.88 0.75 -13.48
C GLN A 88 -9.53 -0.27 -14.43
N GLY A 89 -10.81 -0.60 -14.22
CA GLY A 89 -11.58 -1.55 -15.00
C GLY A 89 -11.20 -3.01 -14.77
N ILE A 90 -10.48 -3.29 -13.68
CA ILE A 90 -10.01 -4.61 -13.24
C ILE A 90 -11.15 -5.36 -12.56
N VAL A 91 -11.89 -4.67 -11.69
CA VAL A 91 -13.12 -5.19 -11.09
C VAL A 91 -14.32 -4.55 -11.78
N ARG A 92 -15.32 -5.36 -12.13
CA ARG A 92 -16.59 -4.90 -12.69
C ARG A 92 -17.73 -5.44 -11.86
N LEU A 93 -18.83 -4.69 -11.79
CA LEU A 93 -20.05 -5.17 -11.17
C LEU A 93 -20.95 -5.80 -12.23
N ARG A 94 -21.27 -7.07 -12.07
CA ARG A 94 -22.36 -7.75 -12.79
C ARG A 94 -23.37 -8.24 -11.77
N ASP A 95 -24.62 -7.80 -11.90
CA ASP A 95 -25.71 -8.20 -11.00
C ASP A 95 -25.36 -8.04 -9.50
N ASN A 96 -24.73 -6.91 -9.16
CA ASN A 96 -24.24 -6.57 -7.81
C ASN A 96 -23.14 -7.49 -7.25
N ARG A 97 -22.46 -8.25 -8.13
CA ARG A 97 -21.34 -9.12 -7.78
C ARG A 97 -20.07 -8.65 -8.48
N PRO A 98 -18.92 -8.64 -7.80
CA PRO A 98 -17.65 -8.31 -8.41
C PRO A 98 -17.19 -9.45 -9.33
N ASP A 99 -16.80 -9.08 -10.55
CA ASP A 99 -16.18 -9.93 -11.55
C ASP A 99 -14.82 -9.33 -11.94
N ILE A 100 -13.83 -10.19 -12.18
CA ILE A 100 -12.46 -9.75 -12.47
C ILE A 100 -12.17 -9.87 -13.96
N ASP A 101 -11.78 -8.76 -14.58
CA ASP A 101 -11.12 -8.77 -15.88
C ASP A 101 -9.68 -9.26 -15.70
N ARG A 102 -9.43 -10.53 -16.02
CA ARG A 102 -8.15 -11.19 -15.79
C ARG A 102 -7.00 -10.55 -16.59
N ASP A 103 -7.27 -10.12 -17.82
CA ASP A 103 -6.24 -9.52 -18.67
C ASP A 103 -5.79 -8.18 -18.08
N LYS A 104 -6.73 -7.35 -17.62
CA LYS A 104 -6.40 -6.12 -16.90
C LYS A 104 -5.79 -6.37 -15.53
N MET A 105 -6.21 -7.42 -14.82
CA MET A 105 -5.61 -7.80 -13.55
C MET A 105 -4.11 -8.12 -13.70
N TRP A 106 -3.72 -8.87 -14.73
CA TRP A 106 -2.31 -9.21 -14.96
C TRP A 106 -1.44 -7.97 -15.23
N SER A 107 -2.00 -6.94 -15.89
CA SER A 107 -1.28 -5.68 -16.10
C SER A 107 -0.84 -4.97 -14.81
N MET A 108 -1.47 -5.27 -13.66
CA MET A 108 -1.03 -4.76 -12.34
C MET A 108 0.34 -5.33 -11.92
N PHE A 109 0.68 -6.53 -12.40
CA PHE A 109 1.90 -7.25 -12.04
C PHE A 109 3.01 -7.07 -13.08
N ASP A 110 2.66 -6.73 -14.32
CA ASP A 110 3.63 -6.51 -15.41
C ASP A 110 4.45 -5.22 -15.23
N SER A 111 4.08 -4.34 -14.30
CA SER A 111 4.78 -3.07 -14.04
C SER A 111 6.10 -3.21 -13.25
N GLY A 112 6.57 -4.44 -13.01
CA GLY A 112 7.64 -4.74 -12.04
C GLY A 112 8.81 -5.59 -12.55
N ILE A 113 9.00 -5.76 -13.87
CA ILE A 113 10.17 -6.45 -14.46
C ILE A 113 10.91 -5.52 -15.41
#